data_AF-A0A0K9PJY2-F1
#
_entry.id   AF-A0A0K9PJY2-F1
#
_cell.length_a   1.000
_cell.length_b   1.000
_cell.length_c   1.000
_cell.angle_alpha   90.00
_cell.angle_beta   90.00
_cell.angle_gamma   90.00
#
_symmetry.space_group_name_H-M   'P 1'
#
loop_
_entity.id
_entity.type
_entity.pdbx_description
1 polymer ?
#
loop_
_entity_poly.entity_id
_entity_poly.type
_entity_poly.pdbx_seq_one_letter_code
_entity_poly.pdbx_strand_id
1 'polypeptide(L)'
;MKVPRSVVFQSSTILVLIVSLTFLISSSDLSTNFKLPLLISPSSADRSSNPPLRVYMYDLPPRFNVEMLGYKYSTAPNSTNFPLLPRHFGVKRQHSVEYWMMGSLMVEDVDGLEAVRVQNGDDADVFFVPFFSSLSFNSHGRNMTDPETVVDRQLQVDLIDFLKTTKYWKRSGGRDHVFPMTHPNAFRFHKDQINASIFVVVDFGRVQENVSSLHKDVVTPYVHLADVYPNDDPPDPYESRKTLLYFRGRTIRKDDGRVRVKLAKLLDGYADINMQESRPTGSAIKASTKGMRSSKFCLNPAGDTPSSCRLFDAIVSHCIPIIISDRIELPFEDEIDYRNFSLFFSVEEALKPDYLISKLREFPKEKWVEMWMKLKNVSHHYEFHYPPVSGDAVSMLWKQVRHKLPEVNLAVHRNARLKIPDWLKTR
;
A
#
# COMPACT_ATOMS: atom_id res chain seq x y z
N MET A 1 34.75 61.15 16.62
CA MET A 1 35.91 61.48 17.45
C MET A 1 35.58 61.19 18.92
N LYS A 2 36.50 60.49 19.60
CA LYS A 2 36.68 60.30 21.06
C LYS A 2 35.68 59.41 21.84
N VAL A 3 36.11 58.15 22.02
CA VAL A 3 36.02 57.31 23.25
C VAL A 3 37.03 57.89 24.29
N PRO A 4 37.13 57.52 25.60
CA PRO A 4 36.54 56.41 26.39
C PRO A 4 35.99 56.89 27.78
N ARG A 5 35.62 56.12 28.82
CA ARG A 5 36.20 54.95 29.51
C ARG A 5 35.24 54.47 30.64
N SER A 6 35.36 53.20 31.00
CA SER A 6 34.73 52.42 32.09
C SER A 6 34.92 52.95 33.52
N VAL A 7 33.95 52.70 34.44
CA VAL A 7 34.18 52.37 35.88
C VAL A 7 33.02 51.52 36.44
N VAL A 8 33.38 50.55 37.31
CA VAL A 8 32.58 49.55 38.05
C VAL A 8 32.25 50.05 39.48
N PHE A 9 31.23 49.45 40.13
CA PHE A 9 30.93 49.28 41.59
C PHE A 9 29.47 49.66 41.90
N GLN A 10 28.56 48.74 42.25
CA GLN A 10 28.35 47.92 43.47
C GLN A 10 27.28 48.51 44.42
N SER A 11 26.36 47.63 44.85
CA SER A 11 25.62 47.63 46.12
C SER A 11 24.55 48.72 46.32
N SER A 12 23.27 48.40 46.49
CA SER A 12 22.60 47.91 47.72
C SER A 12 21.11 47.72 47.35
N THR A 13 20.21 46.92 47.93
CA THR A 13 20.02 46.51 49.33
C THR A 13 18.92 45.42 49.37
N ILE A 14 18.98 44.62 50.44
CA ILE A 14 18.22 43.42 50.81
C ILE A 14 16.95 43.77 51.62
N LEU A 15 15.87 42.96 51.51
CA LEU A 15 14.95 42.57 52.62
C LEU A 15 14.08 41.35 52.13
N VAL A 16 14.23 40.07 52.58
CA VAL A 16 13.87 39.44 53.90
C VAL A 16 12.37 39.01 53.92
N LEU A 17 11.85 37.86 54.40
CA LEU A 17 12.20 36.68 55.23
C LEU A 17 11.01 35.66 55.07
N ILE A 18 11.07 34.32 55.23
CA ILE A 18 10.82 33.44 56.42
C ILE A 18 10.64 32.00 55.84
N VAL A 19 11.52 30.98 55.96
CA VAL A 19 11.80 29.95 57.01
C VAL A 19 10.55 29.27 57.61
N SER A 20 10.23 27.98 57.38
CA SER A 20 10.69 26.77 58.11
C SER A 20 9.93 25.55 57.52
N LEU A 21 10.51 24.44 57.05
CA LEU A 21 11.14 23.30 57.74
C LEU A 21 10.19 22.33 58.47
N THR A 22 9.99 21.13 57.90
CA THR A 22 9.77 19.88 58.65
C THR A 22 10.61 18.73 58.04
N PHE A 23 11.78 18.54 58.65
CA PHE A 23 12.55 17.30 58.83
C PHE A 23 11.67 16.15 59.41
N LEU A 24 11.94 14.84 59.46
CA LEU A 24 13.03 13.89 59.13
C LEU A 24 12.47 12.45 59.38
N ILE A 25 13.08 11.45 58.72
CA ILE A 25 13.43 10.09 59.21
C ILE A 25 12.33 9.21 59.84
N SER A 26 12.11 8.01 59.28
CA SER A 26 12.32 6.76 60.04
C SER A 26 12.31 5.50 59.15
N SER A 27 13.40 4.73 59.32
CA SER A 27 13.50 3.26 59.37
C SER A 27 12.95 2.37 58.24
N SER A 28 13.86 1.51 57.81
CA SER A 28 13.73 0.28 57.06
C SER A 28 12.59 -0.66 57.46
N ASP A 29 12.25 -1.49 56.47
CA ASP A 29 11.81 -2.88 56.52
C ASP A 29 10.37 -3.26 56.17
N LEU A 30 10.35 -4.16 55.18
CA LEU A 30 9.49 -5.33 55.02
C LEU A 30 8.04 -5.16 54.53
N SER A 31 7.87 -5.56 53.27
CA SER A 31 6.81 -6.43 52.76
C SER A 31 5.35 -6.03 53.02
N THR A 32 4.60 -5.77 51.95
CA THR A 32 3.61 -6.74 51.43
C THR A 32 2.69 -6.13 50.36
N ASN A 33 2.53 -6.89 49.27
CA ASN A 33 1.30 -7.06 48.49
C ASN A 33 0.71 -5.88 47.70
N PHE A 34 1.35 -5.54 46.57
CA PHE A 34 0.58 -5.31 45.34
C PHE A 34 0.86 -6.45 44.36
N LYS A 35 -0.06 -7.43 44.34
CA LYS A 35 -0.11 -8.46 43.30
C LYS A 35 -0.44 -7.77 41.98
N LEU A 36 0.57 -7.51 41.15
CA LEU A 36 0.36 -7.39 39.71
C LEU A 36 -0.29 -8.71 39.22
N PRO A 37 -1.24 -8.68 38.28
CA PRO A 37 -1.67 -9.90 37.61
C PRO A 37 -0.43 -10.53 36.97
N LEU A 38 -0.16 -11.78 37.33
CA LEU A 38 0.89 -12.59 36.72
C LEU A 38 0.74 -12.50 35.20
N LEU A 39 1.78 -12.02 34.53
CA LEU A 39 2.04 -12.35 33.14
C LEU A 39 2.04 -13.87 33.05
N ILE A 40 1.00 -14.41 32.43
CA ILE A 40 0.94 -15.80 32.02
C ILE A 40 2.18 -16.03 31.15
N SER A 41 3.12 -16.82 31.66
CA SER A 41 4.19 -17.37 30.83
C SER A 41 3.55 -18.02 29.61
N PRO A 42 4.13 -17.94 28.40
CA PRO A 42 3.58 -18.64 27.26
C PRO A 42 3.77 -20.14 27.53
N SER A 43 2.78 -20.76 28.16
CA SER A 43 2.48 -22.16 27.89
C SER A 43 2.39 -22.26 26.38
N SER A 44 2.98 -23.31 25.82
CA SER A 44 2.90 -23.72 24.42
C SER A 44 1.44 -23.76 23.95
N ALA A 45 0.90 -22.58 23.67
CA ALA A 45 -0.39 -22.38 23.07
C ALA A 45 -0.18 -22.79 21.63
N ASP A 46 -0.86 -23.88 21.29
CA ASP A 46 -1.27 -24.24 19.96
C ASP A 46 -1.35 -23.00 19.06
N ARG A 47 -0.75 -23.04 17.87
CA ARG A 47 -0.81 -21.92 16.92
C ARG A 47 -2.28 -21.68 16.58
N SER A 48 -2.96 -20.84 17.35
CA SER A 48 -4.35 -20.49 17.09
C SER A 48 -4.37 -19.65 15.83
N SER A 49 -4.46 -20.31 14.67
CA SER A 49 -4.82 -19.64 13.44
C SER A 49 -6.14 -18.94 13.72
N ASN A 50 -6.14 -17.61 13.71
CA ASN A 50 -7.38 -16.85 13.77
C ASN A 50 -8.33 -17.41 12.70
N PRO A 51 -9.63 -17.55 13.00
CA PRO A 51 -10.58 -17.99 11.99
C PRO A 51 -10.51 -17.07 10.77
N PRO A 52 -10.77 -17.60 9.56
CA PRO A 52 -10.74 -16.80 8.35
C PRO A 52 -11.73 -15.63 8.45
N LEU A 53 -11.39 -14.51 7.80
CA LEU A 53 -12.24 -13.34 7.77
C LEU A 53 -13.52 -13.67 6.99
N ARG A 54 -14.70 -13.47 7.60
CA ARG A 54 -15.97 -13.76 6.93
C ARG A 54 -16.38 -12.57 6.09
N VAL A 55 -16.38 -12.73 4.77
CA VAL A 55 -16.65 -11.65 3.82
C VAL A 55 -17.98 -11.91 3.13
N TYR A 56 -18.93 -10.97 3.25
CA TYR A 56 -20.09 -10.96 2.38
C TYR A 56 -19.75 -10.18 1.11
N MET A 57 -19.93 -10.81 -0.04
CA MET A 57 -19.78 -10.15 -1.34
C MET A 57 -21.15 -9.89 -1.95
N TYR A 58 -21.42 -8.64 -2.32
CA TYR A 58 -22.66 -8.28 -3.01
C TYR A 58 -22.76 -8.96 -4.38
N ASP A 59 -23.91 -9.55 -4.68
CA ASP A 59 -24.23 -10.07 -6.01
C ASP A 59 -24.62 -8.93 -6.97
N LEU A 60 -23.60 -8.22 -7.45
CA LEU A 60 -23.78 -7.15 -8.43
C LEU A 60 -23.93 -7.72 -9.85
N PRO A 61 -24.77 -7.11 -10.71
CA PRO A 61 -24.84 -7.47 -12.12
C PRO A 61 -23.46 -7.45 -12.82
N PRO A 62 -23.19 -8.36 -13.78
CA PRO A 62 -21.88 -8.48 -14.45
C PRO A 62 -21.30 -7.19 -15.04
N ARG A 63 -22.15 -6.24 -15.45
CA ARG A 63 -21.77 -4.89 -15.92
C ARG A 63 -20.87 -4.12 -14.94
N PHE A 64 -20.90 -4.44 -13.65
CA PHE A 64 -20.07 -3.84 -12.61
C PHE A 64 -18.70 -4.53 -12.47
N ASN A 65 -18.50 -5.71 -13.05
CA ASN A 65 -17.27 -6.48 -12.88
C ASN A 65 -16.84 -7.23 -14.14
N VAL A 66 -17.19 -8.52 -14.25
CA VAL A 66 -16.60 -9.46 -15.19
C VAL A 66 -16.95 -9.16 -16.64
N GLU A 67 -18.09 -8.54 -16.92
CA GLU A 67 -18.48 -8.15 -18.27
C GLU A 67 -17.48 -7.13 -18.87
N MET A 68 -16.88 -6.28 -18.03
CA MET A 68 -15.84 -5.34 -18.46
C MET A 68 -14.53 -6.03 -18.86
N LEU A 69 -14.35 -7.32 -18.53
CA LEU A 69 -13.23 -8.12 -19.02
C LEU A 69 -13.44 -8.59 -20.47
N GLY A 70 -14.69 -8.62 -20.93
CA GLY A 70 -15.08 -8.98 -22.29
C GLY A 70 -16.55 -9.40 -22.39
N TYR A 71 -17.18 -9.11 -23.53
CA TYR A 71 -18.62 -9.34 -23.79
C TYR A 71 -19.12 -10.77 -23.54
N LYS A 72 -18.23 -11.76 -23.60
CA LYS A 72 -18.55 -13.17 -23.34
C LYS A 72 -18.80 -13.50 -21.86
N TYR A 73 -18.48 -12.59 -20.96
CA TYR A 73 -18.66 -12.73 -19.51
C TYR A 73 -19.91 -11.98 -19.04
N SER A 74 -21.05 -12.21 -19.70
CA SER A 74 -22.33 -11.56 -19.42
C SER A 74 -23.15 -12.25 -18.32
N THR A 75 -22.67 -13.36 -17.78
CA THR A 75 -23.31 -14.12 -16.69
C THR A 75 -22.58 -13.91 -15.37
N ALA A 76 -23.31 -14.06 -14.26
CA ALA A 76 -22.72 -14.00 -12.93
C ALA A 76 -21.63 -15.09 -12.77
N PRO A 77 -20.42 -14.72 -12.29
CA PRO A 77 -19.34 -15.66 -12.06
C PRO A 77 -19.54 -16.49 -10.78
N ASN A 78 -19.02 -17.71 -10.77
CA ASN A 78 -18.98 -18.68 -9.69
C ASN A 78 -17.63 -19.45 -9.69
N SER A 79 -17.48 -20.42 -8.80
CA SER A 79 -16.26 -21.24 -8.63
C SER A 79 -15.80 -21.95 -9.91
N THR A 80 -16.72 -22.30 -10.81
CA THR A 80 -16.44 -23.09 -12.03
C THR A 80 -16.26 -22.27 -13.30
N ASN A 81 -16.76 -21.02 -13.33
CA ASN A 81 -16.78 -20.19 -14.54
C ASN A 81 -16.10 -18.81 -14.34
N PHE A 82 -15.33 -18.63 -13.27
CA PHE A 82 -14.61 -17.39 -13.02
C PHE A 82 -13.67 -17.05 -14.20
N PRO A 83 -13.74 -15.83 -14.76
CA PRO A 83 -13.06 -15.51 -16.01
C PRO A 83 -11.54 -15.49 -15.83
N LEU A 84 -10.80 -15.96 -16.82
CA LEU A 84 -9.35 -15.75 -16.86
C LEU A 84 -9.01 -14.32 -17.27
N LEU A 85 -8.05 -13.71 -16.57
CA LEU A 85 -7.53 -12.39 -16.92
C LEU A 85 -6.89 -12.43 -18.33
N PRO A 86 -7.28 -11.57 -19.28
CA PRO A 86 -6.72 -11.66 -20.63
C PRO A 86 -5.24 -11.28 -20.68
N ARG A 87 -4.45 -12.08 -21.42
CA ARG A 87 -2.97 -11.98 -21.48
C ARG A 87 -2.44 -10.61 -21.93
N HIS A 88 -3.22 -9.84 -22.70
CA HIS A 88 -2.82 -8.55 -23.27
C HIS A 88 -3.39 -7.33 -22.53
N PHE A 89 -3.79 -7.46 -21.27
CA PHE A 89 -4.39 -6.36 -20.51
C PHE A 89 -3.45 -5.16 -20.28
N GLY A 90 -2.13 -5.34 -20.38
CA GLY A 90 -1.16 -4.25 -20.27
C GLY A 90 -1.41 -3.41 -19.01
N VAL A 91 -1.61 -2.10 -19.17
CA VAL A 91 -1.90 -1.16 -18.06
C VAL A 91 -3.23 -1.48 -17.34
N LYS A 92 -4.17 -2.20 -17.94
CA LYS A 92 -5.37 -2.66 -17.21
C LYS A 92 -5.03 -3.73 -16.17
N ARG A 93 -3.96 -4.52 -16.39
CA ARG A 93 -3.54 -5.58 -15.47
C ARG A 93 -3.00 -5.02 -14.16
N GLN A 94 -2.16 -3.98 -14.20
CA GLN A 94 -1.58 -3.40 -12.97
C GLN A 94 -2.64 -2.84 -12.00
N HIS A 95 -3.85 -2.55 -12.50
CA HIS A 95 -4.99 -2.04 -11.72
C HIS A 95 -6.15 -3.06 -11.66
N SER A 96 -5.82 -4.34 -11.46
CA SER A 96 -6.80 -5.45 -11.45
C SER A 96 -6.99 -6.07 -10.05
N VAL A 97 -6.65 -5.36 -8.98
CA VAL A 97 -6.79 -5.89 -7.60
C VAL A 97 -8.23 -6.28 -7.28
N GLU A 98 -9.21 -5.53 -7.80
CA GLU A 98 -10.64 -5.87 -7.70
C GLU A 98 -10.93 -7.30 -8.20
N TYR A 99 -10.30 -7.72 -9.30
CA TYR A 99 -10.47 -9.05 -9.86
C TYR A 99 -9.89 -10.13 -8.96
N TRP A 100 -8.69 -9.92 -8.43
CA TRP A 100 -8.01 -10.93 -7.60
C TRP A 100 -8.71 -11.12 -6.26
N MET A 101 -9.13 -10.03 -5.62
CA MET A 101 -9.93 -10.11 -4.38
C MET A 101 -11.29 -10.77 -4.63
N MET A 102 -11.99 -10.42 -5.72
CA MET A 102 -13.23 -11.10 -6.10
C MET A 102 -13.01 -12.60 -6.35
N GLY A 103 -11.95 -12.96 -7.09
CA GLY A 103 -11.59 -14.34 -7.36
C GLY A 103 -11.36 -15.13 -6.09
N SER A 104 -10.62 -14.59 -5.11
CA SER A 104 -10.39 -15.29 -3.84
C SER A 104 -11.67 -15.66 -3.07
N LEU A 105 -12.76 -14.91 -3.27
CA LEU A 105 -14.07 -15.17 -2.66
C LEU A 105 -14.95 -16.12 -3.49
N MET A 106 -14.50 -16.54 -4.67
CA MET A 106 -15.20 -17.52 -5.52
C MET A 106 -14.68 -18.94 -5.33
N VAL A 107 -13.59 -19.11 -4.58
CA VAL A 107 -13.00 -20.43 -4.37
C VAL A 107 -13.78 -21.17 -3.29
N GLU A 108 -14.06 -22.44 -3.54
CA GLU A 108 -14.69 -23.37 -2.61
C GLU A 108 -13.65 -24.42 -2.20
N ASP A 109 -13.78 -24.98 -0.99
CA ASP A 109 -12.98 -26.12 -0.50
C ASP A 109 -11.44 -25.93 -0.53
N VAL A 110 -10.97 -24.72 -0.24
CA VAL A 110 -9.53 -24.45 -0.03
C VAL A 110 -9.27 -24.13 1.44
N ASP A 111 -8.43 -24.95 2.07
CA ASP A 111 -8.01 -24.77 3.45
C ASP A 111 -6.99 -23.63 3.60
N GLY A 112 -7.00 -22.98 4.77
CA GLY A 112 -5.99 -21.98 5.13
C GLY A 112 -6.13 -20.62 4.42
N LEU A 113 -7.29 -20.34 3.83
CA LEU A 113 -7.60 -19.02 3.27
C LEU A 113 -7.66 -17.94 4.36
N GLU A 114 -7.15 -16.76 4.07
CA GLU A 114 -7.22 -15.61 4.98
C GLU A 114 -8.66 -15.07 5.11
N ALA A 115 -9.45 -15.20 4.05
CA ALA A 115 -10.84 -14.79 3.98
C ALA A 115 -11.70 -15.85 3.28
N VAL A 116 -12.94 -15.99 3.75
CA VAL A 116 -13.94 -16.89 3.19
C VAL A 116 -15.22 -16.13 2.88
N ARG A 117 -15.87 -16.47 1.77
CA ARG A 117 -17.16 -15.88 1.41
C ARG A 117 -18.27 -16.47 2.27
N VAL A 118 -19.09 -15.61 2.87
CA VAL A 118 -20.36 -16.01 3.51
C VAL A 118 -21.56 -15.65 2.64
N GLN A 119 -22.58 -16.50 2.65
CA GLN A 119 -23.80 -16.31 1.85
C GLN A 119 -24.80 -15.35 2.52
N ASN A 120 -24.84 -15.32 3.84
CA ASN A 120 -25.67 -14.41 4.60
C ASN A 120 -24.81 -13.25 5.14
N GLY A 121 -25.18 -12.01 4.82
CA GLY A 121 -24.47 -10.83 5.29
C GLY A 121 -24.60 -10.59 6.80
N ASP A 122 -25.55 -11.23 7.49
CA ASP A 122 -25.61 -11.19 8.95
C ASP A 122 -24.46 -11.97 9.62
N ASP A 123 -23.82 -12.89 8.88
CA ASP A 123 -22.66 -13.68 9.34
C ASP A 123 -21.32 -13.03 8.97
N ALA A 124 -21.34 -11.86 8.34
CA ALA A 124 -20.15 -11.22 7.78
C ALA A 124 -19.45 -10.28 8.78
N ASP A 125 -18.13 -10.33 8.78
CA ASP A 125 -17.26 -9.36 9.46
C ASP A 125 -17.05 -8.09 8.61
N VAL A 126 -17.11 -8.22 7.29
CA VAL A 126 -16.88 -7.14 6.32
C VAL A 126 -17.64 -7.38 5.01
N PHE A 127 -17.93 -6.30 4.26
CA PHE A 127 -18.70 -6.32 3.02
C PHE A 127 -17.81 -5.97 1.83
N PHE A 128 -17.57 -6.91 0.94
CA PHE A 128 -16.85 -6.65 -0.30
C PHE A 128 -17.79 -6.16 -1.40
N VAL A 129 -17.45 -5.05 -2.05
CA VAL A 129 -18.20 -4.50 -3.18
C VAL A 129 -17.45 -4.84 -4.47
N PRO A 130 -17.89 -5.83 -5.27
CA PRO A 130 -17.18 -6.27 -6.46
C PRO A 130 -17.47 -5.35 -7.65
N PHE A 131 -17.20 -4.05 -7.50
CA PHE A 131 -17.24 -3.08 -8.59
C PHE A 131 -15.81 -2.84 -9.08
N PHE A 132 -15.54 -3.21 -10.34
CA PHE A 132 -14.21 -3.08 -10.96
C PHE A 132 -13.98 -1.63 -11.40
N SER A 133 -13.99 -0.70 -10.44
CA SER A 133 -13.96 0.75 -10.65
C SER A 133 -12.73 1.22 -11.45
N SER A 134 -11.57 0.57 -11.24
CA SER A 134 -10.35 0.84 -12.01
C SER A 134 -10.48 0.40 -13.47
N LEU A 135 -11.18 -0.72 -13.71
CA LEU A 135 -11.44 -1.20 -15.06
C LEU A 135 -12.52 -0.39 -15.75
N SER A 136 -13.56 0.02 -15.03
CA SER A 136 -14.60 0.95 -15.50
C SER A 136 -13.97 2.21 -16.04
N PHE A 137 -13.09 2.84 -15.26
CA PHE A 137 -12.32 3.99 -15.71
C PHE A 137 -11.47 3.69 -16.96
N ASN A 138 -10.73 2.58 -16.97
CA ASN A 138 -9.87 2.22 -18.11
C ASN A 138 -10.65 1.85 -19.38
N SER A 139 -11.91 1.49 -19.28
CA SER A 139 -12.78 1.11 -20.39
C SER A 139 -13.68 2.26 -20.86
N HIS A 140 -14.11 3.13 -19.95
CA HIS A 140 -15.09 4.19 -20.16
C HIS A 140 -14.61 5.58 -19.71
N GLY A 141 -13.30 5.83 -19.59
CA GLY A 141 -12.80 7.12 -19.10
C GLY A 141 -11.48 7.57 -19.70
N ARG A 142 -11.04 6.91 -20.79
CA ARG A 142 -9.66 6.97 -21.30
C ARG A 142 -9.18 8.37 -21.64
N ASN A 143 -10.01 9.22 -22.27
CA ASN A 143 -9.60 10.57 -22.65
C ASN A 143 -10.10 11.65 -21.69
N MET A 144 -10.80 11.28 -20.62
CA MET A 144 -11.35 12.21 -19.63
C MET A 144 -12.28 13.29 -20.21
N THR A 145 -12.79 13.08 -21.43
CA THR A 145 -13.78 13.94 -22.06
C THR A 145 -15.17 13.53 -21.60
N ASP A 146 -16.04 14.50 -21.36
CA ASP A 146 -17.37 14.27 -20.79
C ASP A 146 -18.21 13.22 -21.57
N PRO A 147 -18.21 13.16 -22.92
CA PRO A 147 -18.96 12.13 -23.64
C PRO A 147 -18.47 10.71 -23.37
N GLU A 148 -17.16 10.50 -23.15
CA GLU A 148 -16.61 9.18 -22.93
C GLU A 148 -16.86 8.66 -21.52
N THR A 149 -17.11 9.55 -20.55
CA THR A 149 -17.20 9.21 -19.11
C THR A 149 -18.62 8.95 -18.60
N VAL A 150 -19.63 9.07 -19.46
CA VAL A 150 -21.05 8.90 -19.09
C VAL A 150 -21.31 7.52 -18.49
N VAL A 151 -20.77 6.46 -19.10
CA VAL A 151 -20.98 5.07 -18.63
C VAL A 151 -20.32 4.86 -17.26
N ASP A 152 -19.07 5.29 -17.07
CA ASP A 152 -18.36 5.20 -15.79
C ASP A 152 -19.11 5.94 -14.67
N ARG A 153 -19.61 7.15 -14.98
CA ARG A 153 -20.40 7.94 -14.04
C ARG A 153 -21.70 7.23 -13.68
N GLN A 154 -22.44 6.72 -14.67
CA GLN A 154 -23.71 6.05 -14.42
C GLN A 154 -23.53 4.77 -13.59
N LEU A 155 -22.48 3.99 -13.85
CA LEU A 155 -22.15 2.82 -13.01
C LEU A 155 -21.91 3.23 -11.55
N GLN A 156 -21.21 4.34 -11.30
CA GLN A 156 -21.01 4.83 -9.93
C GLN A 156 -22.33 5.24 -9.26
N VAL A 157 -23.21 5.96 -9.98
CA VAL A 157 -24.54 6.36 -9.48
C VAL A 157 -25.37 5.13 -9.13
N ASP A 158 -25.54 4.22 -10.08
CA ASP A 158 -26.37 3.02 -9.91
C ASP A 158 -25.90 2.16 -8.73
N LEU A 159 -24.58 2.02 -8.57
CA LEU A 159 -24.00 1.26 -7.47
C LEU A 159 -24.31 1.91 -6.12
N ILE A 160 -24.11 3.23 -6.00
CA ILE A 160 -24.35 3.95 -4.75
C ILE A 160 -25.83 3.90 -4.37
N ASP A 161 -26.71 4.13 -5.34
CA ASP A 161 -28.16 4.09 -5.12
C ASP A 161 -28.58 2.70 -4.65
N PHE A 162 -28.10 1.64 -5.31
CA PHE A 162 -28.30 0.26 -4.87
C PHE A 162 -27.82 0.04 -3.43
N LEU A 163 -26.55 0.35 -3.13
CA LEU A 163 -25.96 0.12 -1.81
C LEU A 163 -26.76 0.82 -0.71
N LYS A 164 -27.13 2.09 -0.92
CA LYS A 164 -27.93 2.88 0.03
C LYS A 164 -29.29 2.27 0.34
N THR A 165 -29.86 1.43 -0.54
CA THR A 165 -31.12 0.72 -0.23
C THR A 165 -30.92 -0.44 0.76
N THR A 166 -29.73 -1.03 0.81
CA THR A 166 -29.45 -2.28 1.53
C THR A 166 -29.42 -2.08 3.05
N LYS A 167 -29.86 -3.08 3.82
CA LYS A 167 -29.83 -3.04 5.29
C LYS A 167 -28.40 -2.90 5.84
N TYR A 168 -27.43 -3.53 5.17
CA TYR A 168 -26.03 -3.54 5.59
C TYR A 168 -25.36 -2.18 5.43
N TRP A 169 -25.60 -1.48 4.32
CA TRP A 169 -25.12 -0.11 4.15
C TRP A 169 -25.71 0.84 5.19
N LYS A 170 -27.03 0.77 5.41
CA LYS A 170 -27.74 1.62 6.38
C LYS A 170 -27.23 1.41 7.82
N ARG A 171 -26.80 0.18 8.16
CA ARG A 171 -26.28 -0.19 9.49
C ARG A 171 -24.98 0.54 9.84
N SER A 172 -24.03 0.58 8.90
CA SER A 172 -22.67 1.09 9.16
C SER A 172 -22.41 2.45 8.52
N GLY A 173 -23.30 2.92 7.65
CA GLY A 173 -23.03 4.05 6.76
C GLY A 173 -21.93 3.74 5.75
N GLY A 174 -21.73 2.47 5.39
CA GLY A 174 -20.70 2.04 4.45
C GLY A 174 -19.32 1.77 5.07
N ARG A 175 -19.16 1.92 6.40
CA ARG A 175 -17.82 1.87 7.05
C ARG A 175 -17.14 0.50 7.03
N ASP A 176 -17.93 -0.55 7.04
CA ASP A 176 -17.50 -1.94 6.93
C ASP A 176 -17.50 -2.45 5.49
N HIS A 177 -17.60 -1.55 4.50
CA HIS A 177 -17.52 -1.88 3.08
C HIS A 177 -16.11 -1.68 2.54
N VAL A 178 -15.64 -2.63 1.73
CA VAL A 178 -14.33 -2.63 1.10
C VAL A 178 -14.48 -2.33 -0.39
N PHE A 179 -13.81 -1.28 -0.85
CA PHE A 179 -13.77 -0.86 -2.25
C PHE A 179 -12.32 -0.81 -2.75
N PRO A 180 -11.88 -1.80 -3.56
CA PRO A 180 -10.61 -1.67 -4.24
C PRO A 180 -10.71 -0.68 -5.41
N MET A 181 -9.76 0.24 -5.45
CA MET A 181 -9.74 1.39 -6.36
C MET A 181 -8.30 1.77 -6.69
N THR A 182 -7.64 0.89 -7.42
CA THR A 182 -6.20 0.95 -7.66
C THR A 182 -5.79 1.88 -8.79
N HIS A 183 -6.70 2.24 -9.70
CA HIS A 183 -6.46 3.33 -10.64
C HIS A 183 -6.70 4.68 -9.95
N PRO A 184 -5.83 5.70 -10.09
CA PRO A 184 -5.96 6.96 -9.37
C PRO A 184 -7.27 7.73 -9.65
N ASN A 185 -7.84 7.53 -10.85
CA ASN A 185 -9.12 8.14 -11.24
C ASN A 185 -10.33 7.20 -11.02
N ALA A 186 -10.14 6.03 -10.39
CA ALA A 186 -11.25 5.15 -10.06
C ALA A 186 -12.21 5.87 -9.10
N PHE A 187 -13.51 5.76 -9.38
CA PHE A 187 -14.56 6.37 -8.57
C PHE A 187 -14.50 7.91 -8.49
N ARG A 188 -13.95 8.59 -9.51
CA ARG A 188 -13.66 10.04 -9.46
C ARG A 188 -14.85 10.96 -9.21
N PHE A 189 -16.08 10.53 -9.50
CA PHE A 189 -17.25 11.40 -9.48
C PHE A 189 -17.98 11.40 -8.14
N HIS A 190 -17.92 10.29 -7.41
CA HIS A 190 -18.72 10.09 -6.21
C HIS A 190 -17.92 9.47 -5.05
N LYS A 191 -16.58 9.66 -5.06
CA LYS A 191 -15.67 9.12 -4.03
C LYS A 191 -16.02 9.64 -2.63
N ASP A 192 -16.49 10.87 -2.56
CA ASP A 192 -16.99 11.55 -1.36
C ASP A 192 -18.19 10.83 -0.73
N GLN A 193 -19.06 10.22 -1.55
CA GLN A 193 -20.23 9.50 -1.05
C GLN A 193 -19.91 8.15 -0.41
N ILE A 194 -18.70 7.64 -0.61
CA ILE A 194 -18.22 6.37 -0.05
C ILE A 194 -16.98 6.55 0.84
N ASN A 195 -16.63 7.79 1.22
CA ASN A 195 -15.39 8.12 1.94
C ASN A 195 -15.27 7.46 3.33
N ALA A 196 -16.38 7.02 3.92
CA ALA A 196 -16.39 6.33 5.20
C ALA A 196 -15.93 4.88 5.12
N SER A 197 -15.93 4.29 3.91
CA SER A 197 -15.55 2.91 3.63
C SER A 197 -14.04 2.68 3.66
N ILE A 198 -13.66 1.40 3.73
CA ILE A 198 -12.27 0.94 3.57
C ILE A 198 -11.93 0.93 2.08
N PHE A 199 -10.97 1.74 1.68
CA PHE A 199 -10.43 1.69 0.32
C PHE A 199 -9.20 0.83 0.25
N VAL A 200 -9.04 0.12 -0.87
CA VAL A 200 -7.80 -0.56 -1.22
C VAL A 200 -7.15 0.21 -2.37
N VAL A 201 -6.07 0.94 -2.08
CA VAL A 201 -5.43 1.93 -2.96
C VAL A 201 -3.96 1.62 -3.17
N VAL A 202 -3.37 2.04 -4.29
CA VAL A 202 -1.93 1.84 -4.56
C VAL A 202 -1.05 2.94 -3.95
N ASP A 203 -1.61 4.14 -3.77
CA ASP A 203 -1.03 5.28 -3.06
C ASP A 203 -2.12 6.34 -2.81
N PHE A 204 -1.76 7.39 -2.07
CA PHE A 204 -2.63 8.52 -1.76
C PHE A 204 -2.38 9.76 -2.63
N GLY A 205 -1.52 9.68 -3.65
CA GLY A 205 -0.98 10.86 -4.35
C GLY A 205 -2.01 11.68 -5.13
N ARG A 206 -3.16 11.09 -5.46
CA ARG A 206 -4.26 11.74 -6.20
C ARG A 206 -5.60 11.70 -5.48
N VAL A 207 -5.59 11.30 -4.21
CA VAL A 207 -6.79 11.28 -3.38
C VAL A 207 -6.66 12.40 -2.35
N GLN A 208 -7.76 13.11 -2.09
CA GLN A 208 -7.77 14.14 -1.06
C GLN A 208 -7.61 13.51 0.33
N GLU A 209 -6.84 14.12 1.21
CA GLU A 209 -6.53 13.59 2.56
C GLU A 209 -7.78 13.37 3.42
N ASN A 210 -8.85 14.14 3.20
CA ASN A 210 -10.14 13.99 3.87
C ASN A 210 -10.98 12.80 3.36
N VAL A 211 -10.61 12.23 2.20
CA VAL A 211 -11.32 11.11 1.55
C VAL A 211 -10.59 9.78 1.78
N SER A 212 -9.27 9.80 1.89
CA SER A 212 -8.45 8.59 2.02
C SER A 212 -7.27 8.81 2.95
N SER A 213 -6.99 7.82 3.82
CA SER A 213 -5.91 7.88 4.81
C SER A 213 -5.47 6.50 5.27
N LEU A 214 -4.22 6.38 5.72
CA LEU A 214 -3.64 5.14 6.27
C LEU A 214 -4.42 4.55 7.45
N HIS A 215 -5.08 5.40 8.22
CA HIS A 215 -5.88 4.96 9.37
C HIS A 215 -7.00 4.02 8.91
N LYS A 216 -7.71 4.33 7.82
CA LYS A 216 -8.89 3.56 7.39
C LYS A 216 -8.64 2.67 6.17
N ASP A 217 -7.70 3.05 5.31
CA ASP A 217 -7.48 2.42 4.01
C ASP A 217 -6.31 1.43 4.04
N VAL A 218 -6.31 0.53 3.08
CA VAL A 218 -5.27 -0.48 2.85
C VAL A 218 -4.46 -0.08 1.62
N VAL A 219 -3.14 -0.05 1.76
CA VAL A 219 -2.22 0.14 0.63
C VAL A 219 -1.95 -1.22 -0.02
N THR A 220 -2.26 -1.37 -1.30
CA THR A 220 -2.04 -2.59 -2.09
C THR A 220 -0.86 -2.44 -3.04
N PRO A 221 -0.11 -3.52 -3.32
CA PRO A 221 0.81 -3.50 -4.44
C PRO A 221 0.05 -3.34 -5.76
N TYR A 222 0.71 -2.74 -6.76
CA TYR A 222 0.26 -2.94 -8.14
C TYR A 222 0.43 -4.41 -8.50
N VAL A 223 -0.49 -4.92 -9.32
CA VAL A 223 -0.29 -6.24 -9.92
C VAL A 223 0.89 -6.13 -10.89
N HIS A 224 1.98 -6.82 -10.56
CA HIS A 224 3.20 -6.81 -11.38
C HIS A 224 2.92 -7.28 -12.82
N LEU A 225 3.65 -6.69 -13.76
CA LEU A 225 3.61 -7.04 -15.18
C LEU A 225 4.77 -7.96 -15.56
N ALA A 226 5.86 -7.92 -14.80
CA ALA A 226 6.97 -8.86 -14.92
C ALA A 226 6.51 -10.28 -14.57
N ASP A 227 7.05 -11.28 -15.28
CA ASP A 227 6.85 -12.67 -14.89
C ASP A 227 7.59 -12.95 -13.57
N VAL A 228 7.04 -13.84 -12.75
CA VAL A 228 7.68 -14.32 -11.51
C VAL A 228 9.02 -14.99 -11.85
N TYR A 229 9.98 -14.92 -10.92
CA TYR A 229 11.32 -15.46 -11.12
C TYR A 229 11.67 -16.54 -10.06
N PRO A 230 11.05 -17.73 -10.13
CA PRO A 230 11.16 -18.74 -9.07
C PRO A 230 12.57 -19.33 -8.92
N ASN A 231 13.30 -19.48 -10.04
CA ASN A 231 14.60 -20.15 -10.08
C ASN A 231 15.75 -19.15 -10.20
N ASP A 232 15.93 -18.33 -9.18
CA ASP A 232 17.02 -17.36 -9.09
C ASP A 232 18.05 -17.83 -8.04
N ASP A 233 18.85 -18.83 -8.40
CA ASP A 233 19.82 -19.48 -7.51
C ASP A 233 21.22 -19.58 -8.14
N PRO A 234 21.81 -18.45 -8.62
CA PRO A 234 23.19 -18.46 -9.10
C PRO A 234 24.16 -18.69 -7.93
N PRO A 235 25.32 -19.35 -8.15
CA PRO A 235 26.34 -19.55 -7.11
C PRO A 235 26.85 -18.25 -6.49
N ASP A 236 26.95 -17.18 -7.30
CA ASP A 236 27.24 -15.82 -6.84
C ASP A 236 26.19 -14.85 -7.42
N PRO A 237 25.14 -14.51 -6.65
CA PRO A 237 24.06 -13.63 -7.11
C PRO A 237 24.52 -12.18 -7.33
N TYR A 238 25.59 -11.74 -6.67
CA TYR A 238 26.11 -10.39 -6.84
C TYR A 238 26.91 -10.26 -8.14
N GLU A 239 27.82 -11.21 -8.41
CA GLU A 239 28.65 -11.17 -9.62
C GLU A 239 27.92 -11.58 -10.89
N SER A 240 26.83 -12.36 -10.79
CA SER A 240 26.00 -12.70 -11.94
C SER A 240 25.27 -11.48 -12.52
N ARG A 241 25.04 -10.44 -11.71
CA ARG A 241 24.38 -9.19 -12.08
C ARG A 241 25.40 -8.13 -12.50
N LYS A 242 25.53 -7.93 -13.82
CA LYS A 242 26.57 -7.06 -14.41
C LYS A 242 26.21 -5.58 -14.42
N THR A 243 24.92 -5.25 -14.42
CA THR A 243 24.46 -3.86 -14.37
C THR A 243 24.37 -3.41 -12.91
N LEU A 244 24.95 -2.25 -12.57
CA LEU A 244 24.85 -1.69 -11.23
C LEU A 244 23.41 -1.21 -10.96
N LEU A 245 22.90 -0.32 -11.81
CA LEU A 245 21.61 0.34 -11.60
C LEU A 245 20.75 0.31 -12.87
N TYR A 246 19.49 -0.08 -12.73
CA TYR A 246 18.56 -0.21 -13.85
C TYR A 246 17.29 0.61 -13.69
N PHE A 247 16.90 1.28 -14.77
CA PHE A 247 15.62 1.95 -14.95
C PHE A 247 15.13 1.83 -16.38
N ARG A 248 13.86 1.49 -16.53
CA ARG A 248 13.14 1.59 -17.80
C ARG A 248 11.73 2.11 -17.57
N GLY A 249 11.32 3.11 -18.35
CA GLY A 249 9.96 3.65 -18.33
C GLY A 249 9.91 5.12 -18.69
N ARG A 250 8.72 5.73 -18.60
CA ARG A 250 8.56 7.15 -18.96
C ARG A 250 9.27 8.07 -17.97
N THR A 251 10.18 8.89 -18.48
CA THR A 251 10.89 9.96 -17.79
C THR A 251 10.18 11.30 -17.96
N ILE A 252 9.51 11.55 -19.09
CA ILE A 252 8.73 12.78 -19.32
C ILE A 252 7.26 12.55 -18.95
N ARG A 253 6.75 13.35 -18.00
CA ARG A 253 5.36 13.33 -17.52
C ARG A 253 4.87 14.76 -17.19
N LYS A 254 3.55 14.93 -17.01
CA LYS A 254 2.88 16.23 -16.99
C LYS A 254 3.22 17.07 -15.74
N ASP A 255 3.19 16.47 -14.55
CA ASP A 255 3.18 17.23 -13.29
C ASP A 255 4.51 17.01 -12.49
N ASP A 256 4.71 15.81 -11.92
CA ASP A 256 5.78 15.48 -10.95
C ASP A 256 6.98 14.67 -11.51
N GLY A 257 6.96 14.31 -12.80
CA GLY A 257 8.03 13.53 -13.46
C GLY A 257 9.40 14.21 -13.57
N ARG A 258 9.55 15.43 -13.03
CA ARG A 258 10.79 16.21 -13.05
C ARG A 258 11.98 15.46 -12.46
N VAL A 259 11.74 14.65 -11.41
CA VAL A 259 12.80 13.84 -10.78
C VAL A 259 13.40 12.85 -11.78
N ARG A 260 12.58 12.21 -12.62
CA ARG A 260 13.05 11.21 -13.60
C ARG A 260 13.90 11.83 -14.70
N VAL A 261 13.52 13.02 -15.18
CA VAL A 261 14.30 13.76 -16.18
C VAL A 261 15.64 14.21 -15.59
N LYS A 262 15.65 14.70 -14.34
CA LYS A 262 16.89 15.13 -13.68
C LYS A 262 17.81 13.94 -13.41
N LEU A 263 17.28 12.83 -12.88
CA LEU A 263 18.04 11.59 -12.69
C LEU A 263 18.59 11.07 -14.02
N ALA A 264 17.79 11.11 -15.10
CA ALA A 264 18.28 10.67 -16.40
C ALA A 264 19.49 11.48 -16.90
N LYS A 265 19.55 12.78 -16.60
CA LYS A 265 20.71 13.62 -16.91
C LYS A 265 21.91 13.34 -16.02
N LEU A 266 21.69 13.15 -14.72
CA LEU A 266 22.75 12.90 -13.74
C LEU A 266 23.40 11.52 -13.90
N LEU A 267 22.61 10.55 -14.37
CA LEU A 267 23.04 9.16 -14.54
C LEU A 267 23.51 8.84 -15.97
N ASP A 268 23.54 9.84 -16.85
CA ASP A 268 24.02 9.69 -18.22
C ASP A 268 25.55 9.48 -18.24
N GLY A 269 26.03 8.70 -19.21
CA GLY A 269 27.47 8.44 -19.40
C GLY A 269 28.09 7.35 -18.52
N TYR A 270 27.38 6.79 -17.54
CA TYR A 270 27.85 5.66 -16.73
C TYR A 270 27.62 4.31 -17.45
N ALA A 271 28.70 3.58 -17.75
CA ALA A 271 28.64 2.35 -18.54
C ALA A 271 27.87 1.19 -17.85
N ASP A 272 27.87 1.15 -16.53
CA ASP A 272 27.22 0.15 -15.68
C ASP A 272 25.81 0.55 -15.24
N ILE A 273 25.27 1.66 -15.76
CA ILE A 273 23.94 2.16 -15.47
C ILE A 273 23.09 2.12 -16.74
N ASN A 274 21.86 1.61 -16.61
CA ASN A 274 20.91 1.58 -17.70
C ASN A 274 19.69 2.44 -17.37
N MET A 275 19.60 3.63 -17.96
CA MET A 275 18.48 4.55 -17.82
C MET A 275 17.79 4.75 -19.17
N GLN A 276 16.61 4.14 -19.37
CA GLN A 276 15.93 4.15 -20.68
C GLN A 276 14.48 4.64 -20.63
N GLU A 277 14.16 5.58 -21.52
CA GLU A 277 12.79 6.01 -21.81
C GLU A 277 12.02 4.86 -22.47
N SER A 278 10.84 4.51 -21.95
CA SER A 278 9.98 3.53 -22.60
C SER A 278 8.49 3.69 -22.29
N ARG A 279 7.66 3.15 -23.18
CA ARG A 279 6.22 2.94 -22.95
C ARG A 279 5.95 1.47 -22.60
N PRO A 280 4.92 1.16 -21.80
CA PRO A 280 4.63 -0.21 -21.36
C PRO A 280 3.99 -1.04 -22.50
N THR A 281 4.78 -1.39 -23.51
CA THR A 281 4.42 -2.37 -24.55
C THR A 281 4.84 -3.78 -24.12
N GLY A 282 4.29 -4.84 -24.74
CA GLY A 282 4.66 -6.21 -24.40
C GLY A 282 6.16 -6.50 -24.55
N SER A 283 6.81 -5.96 -25.59
CA SER A 283 8.26 -6.08 -25.77
C SER A 283 9.04 -5.26 -24.74
N ALA A 284 8.55 -4.08 -24.37
CA ALA A 284 9.18 -3.25 -23.35
C ALA A 284 9.11 -3.91 -21.96
N ILE A 285 7.99 -4.56 -21.62
CA ILE A 285 7.85 -5.32 -20.37
C ILE A 285 8.88 -6.45 -20.31
N LYS A 286 8.99 -7.28 -21.35
CA LYS A 286 10.00 -8.35 -21.41
C LYS A 286 11.43 -7.83 -21.27
N ALA A 287 11.74 -6.72 -21.94
CA ALA A 287 13.05 -6.09 -21.82
C ALA A 287 13.31 -5.49 -20.43
N SER A 288 12.28 -4.91 -19.78
CA SER A 288 12.33 -4.47 -18.39
C SER A 288 12.63 -5.64 -17.45
N THR A 289 11.88 -6.74 -17.56
CA THR A 289 12.08 -7.94 -16.74
C THR A 289 13.50 -8.50 -16.90
N LYS A 290 13.99 -8.66 -18.13
CA LYS A 290 15.37 -9.12 -18.38
C LYS A 290 16.40 -8.16 -17.76
N GLY A 291 16.20 -6.85 -17.93
CA GLY A 291 17.11 -5.85 -17.40
C GLY A 291 17.15 -5.83 -15.87
N MET A 292 16.00 -5.92 -15.21
CA MET A 292 15.90 -6.01 -13.74
C MET A 292 16.64 -7.24 -13.22
N ARG A 293 16.41 -8.42 -13.81
CA ARG A 293 17.05 -9.68 -13.38
C ARG A 293 18.58 -9.69 -13.55
N SER A 294 19.13 -8.89 -14.48
CA SER A 294 20.57 -8.76 -14.69
C SER A 294 21.24 -7.64 -13.89
N SER A 295 20.49 -6.95 -13.02
CA SER A 295 20.93 -5.73 -12.33
C SER A 295 20.97 -5.89 -10.83
N LYS A 296 21.97 -5.27 -10.19
CA LYS A 296 22.13 -5.27 -8.73
C LYS A 296 21.05 -4.44 -8.05
N PHE A 297 20.73 -3.29 -8.62
CA PHE A 297 19.76 -2.34 -8.08
C PHE A 297 18.77 -1.87 -9.15
N CYS A 298 17.53 -1.61 -8.73
CA CYS A 298 16.46 -1.11 -9.61
C CYS A 298 15.92 0.22 -9.11
N LEU A 299 16.07 1.26 -9.93
CA LEU A 299 15.67 2.62 -9.60
C LEU A 299 14.14 2.78 -9.67
N ASN A 300 13.55 3.22 -8.57
CA ASN A 300 12.11 3.43 -8.41
C ASN A 300 11.81 4.86 -7.95
N PRO A 301 11.97 5.85 -8.83
CA PRO A 301 11.63 7.23 -8.53
C PRO A 301 10.13 7.47 -8.67
N ALA A 302 9.61 8.34 -7.78
CA ALA A 302 8.25 8.86 -7.86
C ALA A 302 7.90 9.34 -9.28
N GLY A 303 6.62 9.19 -9.64
CA GLY A 303 6.08 9.59 -10.93
C GLY A 303 5.03 10.67 -10.78
N ASP A 304 3.94 10.52 -11.54
CA ASP A 304 2.72 11.33 -11.37
C ASP A 304 2.00 11.05 -10.03
N THR A 305 2.40 9.97 -9.35
CA THR A 305 2.02 9.60 -7.98
C THR A 305 3.27 9.09 -7.24
N PRO A 306 3.26 9.02 -5.89
CA PRO A 306 4.41 8.57 -5.12
C PRO A 306 4.87 7.15 -5.43
N SER A 307 3.97 6.25 -5.82
CA SER A 307 4.25 4.84 -6.09
C SER A 307 4.31 4.52 -7.60
N SER A 308 4.84 3.35 -7.96
CA SER A 308 4.85 2.88 -9.36
C SER A 308 4.88 1.35 -9.44
N CYS A 309 4.17 0.78 -10.42
CA CYS A 309 4.20 -0.67 -10.69
C CYS A 309 5.62 -1.25 -10.85
N ARG A 310 6.57 -0.43 -11.31
CA ARG A 310 7.99 -0.81 -11.44
C ARG A 310 8.60 -1.32 -10.14
N LEU A 311 8.17 -0.81 -8.99
CA LEU A 311 8.67 -1.29 -7.70
C LEU A 311 8.35 -2.77 -7.53
N PHE A 312 7.11 -3.16 -7.82
CA PHE A 312 6.64 -4.52 -7.69
C PHE A 312 7.20 -5.43 -8.79
N ASP A 313 7.39 -4.91 -10.02
CA ASP A 313 8.15 -5.62 -11.07
C ASP A 313 9.59 -5.93 -10.64
N ALA A 314 10.26 -4.99 -9.95
CA ALA A 314 11.61 -5.17 -9.43
C ALA A 314 11.67 -6.20 -8.29
N ILE A 315 10.66 -6.17 -7.40
CA ILE A 315 10.55 -7.12 -6.28
C ILE A 315 10.43 -8.56 -6.81
N VAL A 316 9.48 -8.84 -7.70
CA VAL A 316 9.30 -10.20 -8.26
C VAL A 316 10.40 -10.61 -9.25
N SER A 317 11.26 -9.67 -9.63
CA SER A 317 12.48 -9.93 -10.43
C SER A 317 13.75 -10.05 -9.57
N HIS A 318 13.61 -9.99 -8.23
CA HIS A 318 14.69 -10.01 -7.26
C HIS A 318 15.82 -8.99 -7.55
N CYS A 319 15.43 -7.78 -7.92
CA CYS A 319 16.33 -6.65 -8.11
C CYS A 319 16.12 -5.67 -6.95
N ILE A 320 17.16 -5.41 -6.14
CA ILE A 320 17.05 -4.60 -4.91
C ILE A 320 16.49 -3.21 -5.26
N PRO A 321 15.31 -2.84 -4.76
CA PRO A 321 14.72 -1.54 -5.07
C PRO A 321 15.50 -0.38 -4.45
N ILE A 322 15.75 0.65 -5.26
CA ILE A 322 16.18 1.98 -4.83
C ILE A 322 14.96 2.89 -4.91
N ILE A 323 14.30 3.14 -3.78
CA ILE A 323 13.07 3.92 -3.70
C ILE A 323 13.44 5.39 -3.51
N ILE A 324 13.06 6.22 -4.48
CA ILE A 324 13.26 7.68 -4.41
C ILE A 324 11.89 8.37 -4.35
N SER A 325 11.46 8.66 -3.13
CA SER A 325 10.18 9.33 -2.85
C SER A 325 10.18 9.86 -1.41
N ASP A 326 9.62 11.04 -1.21
CA ASP A 326 9.49 11.67 0.12
C ASP A 326 8.12 11.39 0.76
N ARG A 327 7.19 10.74 0.02
CA ARG A 327 5.76 10.60 0.39
C ARG A 327 5.17 9.24 -0.01
N ILE A 328 6.02 8.23 -0.22
CA ILE A 328 5.53 6.90 -0.57
C ILE A 328 5.05 6.20 0.69
N GLU A 329 3.86 5.63 0.61
CA GLU A 329 3.35 4.65 1.57
C GLU A 329 3.42 3.29 0.88
N LEU A 330 3.89 2.26 1.57
CA LEU A 330 4.13 0.95 0.97
C LEU A 330 3.10 -0.09 1.46
N PRO A 331 2.80 -1.11 0.64
CA PRO A 331 1.94 -2.20 1.08
C PRO A 331 2.60 -3.00 2.22
N PHE A 332 1.80 -3.36 3.22
CA PHE A 332 2.15 -4.31 4.29
C PHE A 332 3.29 -3.85 5.22
N GLU A 333 3.50 -2.55 5.40
CA GLU A 333 4.60 -2.01 6.23
C GLU A 333 4.52 -2.38 7.73
N ASP A 334 3.35 -2.77 8.22
CA ASP A 334 3.16 -3.32 9.57
C ASP A 334 3.71 -4.75 9.73
N GLU A 335 3.94 -5.45 8.62
CA GLU A 335 4.43 -6.84 8.60
C GLU A 335 5.80 -6.99 7.93
N ILE A 336 6.10 -6.13 6.95
CA ILE A 336 7.27 -6.22 6.09
C ILE A 336 8.08 -4.93 6.21
N ASP A 337 9.26 -5.04 6.84
CA ASP A 337 10.21 -3.93 6.92
C ASP A 337 11.03 -3.84 5.62
N TYR A 338 10.66 -2.90 4.75
CA TYR A 338 11.31 -2.67 3.46
C TYR A 338 12.81 -2.33 3.57
N ARG A 339 13.29 -1.81 4.71
CA ARG A 339 14.72 -1.49 4.90
C ARG A 339 15.60 -2.73 4.86
N ASN A 340 15.00 -3.91 5.04
CA ASN A 340 15.70 -5.18 4.94
C ASN A 340 16.03 -5.61 3.51
N PHE A 341 15.35 -5.07 2.50
CA PHE A 341 15.52 -5.49 1.10
C PHE A 341 15.45 -4.35 0.07
N SER A 342 15.32 -3.11 0.51
CA SER A 342 15.29 -1.89 -0.32
C SER A 342 16.15 -0.80 0.30
N LEU A 343 16.64 0.12 -0.54
CA LEU A 343 17.32 1.34 -0.11
C LEU A 343 16.43 2.56 -0.40
N PHE A 344 16.40 3.51 0.53
CA PHE A 344 15.58 4.72 0.44
C PHE A 344 16.48 5.95 0.30
N PHE A 345 16.09 6.85 -0.58
CA PHE A 345 16.71 8.16 -0.75
C PHE A 345 15.62 9.21 -0.90
N SER A 346 15.79 10.35 -0.24
CA SER A 346 14.94 11.50 -0.55
C SER A 346 15.17 11.99 -1.98
N VAL A 347 14.21 12.73 -2.53
CA VAL A 347 14.39 13.35 -3.85
C VAL A 347 15.58 14.30 -3.84
N GLU A 348 15.81 15.02 -2.73
CA GLU A 348 16.95 15.92 -2.58
C GLU A 348 18.29 15.17 -2.64
N GLU A 349 18.44 14.09 -1.85
CA GLU A 349 19.66 13.27 -1.82
C GLU A 349 19.97 12.65 -3.19
N ALA A 350 18.97 12.07 -3.83
CA ALA A 350 19.14 11.39 -5.11
C ALA A 350 19.52 12.34 -6.26
N LEU A 351 19.23 13.64 -6.12
CA LEU A 351 19.57 14.67 -7.10
C LEU A 351 20.91 15.37 -6.84
N LYS A 352 21.62 15.03 -5.75
CA LYS A 352 23.00 15.50 -5.52
C LYS A 352 23.92 14.77 -6.51
N PRO A 353 24.73 15.49 -7.31
CA PRO A 353 25.66 14.87 -8.27
C PRO A 353 26.52 13.81 -7.60
N ASP A 354 26.66 12.67 -8.27
CA ASP A 354 27.43 11.47 -7.87
C ASP A 354 27.05 10.82 -6.53
N TYR A 355 26.26 11.46 -5.67
CA TYR A 355 25.93 10.96 -4.33
C TYR A 355 25.29 9.57 -4.37
N LEU A 356 24.23 9.42 -5.18
CA LEU A 356 23.54 8.14 -5.34
C LEU A 356 24.50 7.04 -5.81
N ILE A 357 25.31 7.31 -6.83
CA ILE A 357 26.18 6.30 -7.44
C ILE A 357 27.35 5.93 -6.54
N SER A 358 27.96 6.90 -5.86
CA SER A 358 28.97 6.64 -4.84
C SER A 358 28.42 5.73 -3.74
N LYS A 359 27.19 5.98 -3.25
CA LYS A 359 26.55 5.13 -2.24
C LYS A 359 26.29 3.70 -2.72
N LEU A 360 25.86 3.53 -3.97
CA LEU A 360 25.64 2.19 -4.53
C LEU A 360 26.94 1.43 -4.78
N ARG A 361 28.02 2.12 -5.15
CA ARG A 361 29.35 1.51 -5.37
C ARG A 361 30.07 1.16 -4.07
N GLU A 362 29.89 1.97 -3.03
CA GLU A 362 30.39 1.72 -1.68
C GLU A 362 29.58 0.64 -0.94
N PHE A 363 28.43 0.21 -1.49
CA PHE A 363 27.56 -0.74 -0.82
C PHE A 363 28.21 -2.13 -0.75
N PRO A 364 28.47 -2.69 0.44
CA PRO A 364 29.19 -3.95 0.58
C PRO A 364 28.47 -5.12 -0.09
N LYS A 365 29.23 -5.99 -0.75
CA LYS A 365 28.71 -7.19 -1.43
C LYS A 365 27.95 -8.09 -0.47
N GLU A 366 28.47 -8.30 0.74
CA GLU A 366 27.88 -9.19 1.74
C GLU A 366 26.49 -8.68 2.17
N LYS A 367 26.37 -7.36 2.38
CA LYS A 367 25.09 -6.71 2.68
C LYS A 367 24.12 -6.79 1.51
N TRP A 368 24.62 -6.63 0.28
CA TRP A 368 23.78 -6.78 -0.91
C TRP A 368 23.20 -8.20 -1.00
N VAL A 369 24.03 -9.23 -0.79
CA VAL A 369 23.58 -10.63 -0.81
C VAL A 369 22.55 -10.90 0.28
N GLU A 370 22.76 -10.38 1.49
CA GLU A 370 21.78 -10.49 2.58
C GLU A 370 20.43 -9.86 2.19
N MET A 371 20.43 -8.63 1.68
CA MET A 371 19.22 -7.94 1.24
C MET A 371 18.52 -8.67 0.09
N TRP A 372 19.28 -9.20 -0.86
CA TRP A 372 18.76 -9.97 -1.99
C TRP A 372 18.10 -11.28 -1.53
N MET A 373 18.69 -11.99 -0.55
CA MET A 373 18.05 -13.17 0.04
C MET A 373 16.74 -12.83 0.74
N LYS A 374 16.71 -11.72 1.50
CA LYS A 374 15.48 -11.24 2.15
C LYS A 374 14.43 -10.85 1.11
N LEU A 375 14.83 -10.17 0.02
CA LEU A 375 13.94 -9.82 -1.10
C LEU A 375 13.27 -11.05 -1.70
N LYS A 376 14.06 -12.08 -2.01
CA LYS A 376 13.57 -13.36 -2.56
C LYS A 376 12.60 -14.05 -1.61
N ASN A 377 12.85 -13.98 -0.30
CA ASN A 377 11.97 -14.58 0.69
C ASN A 377 10.61 -13.89 0.79
N VAL A 378 10.55 -12.56 0.59
CA VAL A 378 9.29 -11.78 0.71
C VAL A 378 8.56 -11.55 -0.61
N SER A 379 9.16 -11.88 -1.76
CA SER A 379 8.59 -11.54 -3.08
C SER A 379 7.20 -12.13 -3.32
N HIS A 380 6.94 -13.33 -2.78
CA HIS A 380 5.67 -14.02 -2.90
C HIS A 380 4.48 -13.23 -2.31
N HIS A 381 4.72 -12.37 -1.32
CA HIS A 381 3.70 -11.46 -0.76
C HIS A 381 3.19 -10.41 -1.75
N TYR A 382 3.85 -10.25 -2.90
CA TYR A 382 3.48 -9.30 -3.94
C TYR A 382 2.93 -9.98 -5.21
N GLU A 383 2.84 -11.31 -5.20
CA GLU A 383 2.32 -12.11 -6.29
C GLU A 383 0.83 -12.36 -6.10
N PHE A 384 0.04 -12.17 -7.16
CA PHE A 384 -1.40 -12.39 -7.13
C PHE A 384 -1.74 -13.74 -7.76
N HIS A 385 -2.37 -14.62 -6.99
CA HIS A 385 -2.76 -15.96 -7.43
C HIS A 385 -4.28 -16.14 -7.49
N TYR A 386 -4.70 -17.05 -8.36
CA TYR A 386 -6.06 -17.59 -8.39
C TYR A 386 -5.99 -19.08 -8.76
N PRO A 387 -6.39 -20.00 -7.86
CA PRO A 387 -6.79 -19.78 -6.46
C PRO A 387 -5.70 -19.06 -5.63
N PRO A 388 -6.06 -18.29 -4.58
CA PRO A 388 -5.08 -17.63 -3.72
C PRO A 388 -4.26 -18.67 -2.96
N VAL A 389 -3.01 -18.34 -2.66
CA VAL A 389 -2.11 -19.18 -1.86
C VAL A 389 -1.70 -18.45 -0.58
N SER A 390 -1.43 -19.19 0.49
CA SER A 390 -1.09 -18.60 1.79
C SER A 390 0.08 -17.61 1.67
N GLY A 391 -0.12 -16.41 2.22
CA GLY A 391 0.87 -15.34 2.17
C GLY A 391 0.96 -14.62 0.83
N ASP A 392 0.19 -14.94 -0.20
CA ASP A 392 0.18 -14.16 -1.43
C ASP A 392 -0.38 -12.75 -1.24
N ALA A 393 -0.34 -11.92 -2.29
CA ALA A 393 -0.81 -10.55 -2.21
C ALA A 393 -2.28 -10.44 -1.79
N VAL A 394 -3.14 -11.37 -2.22
CA VAL A 394 -4.57 -11.33 -1.86
C VAL A 394 -4.78 -11.70 -0.40
N SER A 395 -4.05 -12.71 0.09
CA SER A 395 -4.03 -13.10 1.50
C SER A 395 -3.57 -11.93 2.36
N MET A 396 -2.46 -11.29 2.01
CA MET A 396 -1.96 -10.11 2.71
C MET A 396 -2.99 -8.97 2.71
N LEU A 397 -3.70 -8.74 1.60
CA LEU A 397 -4.76 -7.72 1.54
C LEU A 397 -5.93 -8.00 2.50
N TRP A 398 -6.42 -9.25 2.55
CA TRP A 398 -7.49 -9.60 3.49
C TRP A 398 -7.05 -9.49 4.95
N LYS A 399 -5.79 -9.83 5.24
CA LYS A 399 -5.20 -9.63 6.55
C LYS A 399 -5.15 -8.14 6.94
N GLN A 400 -4.72 -7.28 6.01
CA GLN A 400 -4.74 -5.83 6.21
C GLN A 400 -6.16 -5.27 6.40
N VAL A 401 -7.14 -5.76 5.65
CA VAL A 401 -8.55 -5.39 5.85
C VAL A 401 -9.00 -5.78 7.27
N ARG A 402 -8.66 -6.98 7.75
CA ARG A 402 -8.96 -7.40 9.12
C ARG A 402 -8.36 -6.45 10.16
N HIS A 403 -7.12 -5.99 9.95
CA HIS A 403 -6.45 -5.05 10.86
C HIS A 403 -7.20 -3.70 10.98
N LYS A 404 -8.00 -3.30 9.99
CA LYS A 404 -8.81 -2.06 10.05
C LYS A 404 -10.14 -2.22 10.81
N LEU A 405 -10.63 -3.44 10.98
CA LEU A 405 -11.97 -3.69 11.53
C LEU A 405 -12.19 -3.22 12.98
N PRO A 406 -11.23 -3.32 13.92
CA PRO A 406 -11.44 -2.83 15.28
C PRO A 406 -11.81 -1.34 15.33
N GLU A 407 -11.14 -0.49 14.56
CA GLU A 407 -11.41 0.94 14.49
C GLU A 407 -12.72 1.24 13.74
N VAL A 408 -13.00 0.49 12.67
CA VAL A 408 -14.28 0.58 11.94
C VAL A 408 -15.45 0.25 12.86
N ASN A 409 -15.37 -0.85 13.61
CA ASN A 409 -16.41 -1.28 14.55
C ASN A 409 -16.61 -0.25 15.66
N LEU A 410 -15.52 0.31 16.21
CA LEU A 410 -15.60 1.40 17.16
C LEU A 410 -16.34 2.60 16.58
N ALA A 411 -16.02 3.01 15.34
CA ALA A 411 -16.69 4.12 14.67
C ALA A 411 -18.18 3.84 14.42
N VAL A 412 -18.54 2.61 14.03
CA VAL A 412 -19.94 2.19 13.84
C VAL A 412 -20.71 2.28 15.17
N HIS A 413 -20.19 1.69 16.24
CA HIS A 413 -20.83 1.72 17.56
C HIS A 413 -21.01 3.15 18.10
N ARG A 414 -20.01 4.02 17.90
CA ARG A 414 -20.10 5.43 18.30
C ARG A 414 -21.17 6.18 17.52
N ASN A 415 -21.25 6.00 16.21
CA ASN A 415 -22.27 6.65 15.39
C ASN A 415 -23.68 6.14 15.70
N ALA A 416 -23.84 4.85 16.02
CA ALA A 416 -25.14 4.29 16.36
C ALA A 416 -25.71 4.81 17.69
N ARG A 417 -24.86 5.11 18.69
CA ARG A 417 -25.32 5.62 20.00
C ARG A 417 -25.56 7.13 20.05
N LEU A 418 -24.88 7.90 19.20
CA LEU A 418 -24.88 9.36 19.29
C LEU A 418 -25.94 9.97 18.37
N LYS A 419 -26.86 10.78 18.93
CA LYS A 419 -27.81 11.58 18.14
C LYS A 419 -27.16 12.79 17.44
N ILE A 420 -25.95 13.18 17.89
CA ILE A 420 -25.15 14.26 17.32
C ILE A 420 -23.80 13.66 16.89
N PRO A 421 -23.31 13.88 15.66
CA PRO A 421 -22.02 13.39 15.20
C PRO A 421 -20.87 13.79 16.15
N ASP A 422 -19.87 12.91 16.29
CA ASP A 422 -18.77 12.99 17.27
C ASP A 422 -18.29 14.44 17.54
N TRP A 423 -18.62 14.95 18.74
CA TRP A 423 -18.34 16.31 19.25
C TRP A 423 -16.85 16.70 19.25
N LEU A 424 -15.96 15.73 19.00
CA LEU A 424 -14.51 15.92 18.87
C LEU A 424 -14.08 16.43 17.49
N LYS A 425 -14.93 16.37 16.45
CA LYS A 425 -14.61 16.94 15.13
C LYS A 425 -14.79 18.46 15.05
N THR A 426 -15.24 19.10 16.13
CA THR A 426 -15.50 20.54 16.23
C THR A 426 -14.43 21.33 17.01
N ARG A 427 -13.24 20.76 17.23
CA ARG A 427 -12.10 21.49 17.82
C ARG A 427 -10.89 21.52 16.90
#